data_AF-A0A9E2QYX1-F1
#
_entry.id   AF-A0A9E2QYX1-F1
#
_cell.length_a   1.000
_cell.length_b   1.000
_cell.length_c   1.000
_cell.angle_alpha   90.00
_cell.angle_beta   90.00
_cell.angle_gamma   90.00
#
_symmetry.space_group_name_H-M   'P 1'
#
loop_
_entity.id
_entity.type
_entity.pdbx_description
1 polymer ?
#
loop_
_entity_poly.entity_id
_entity_poly.type
_entity_poly.pdbx_seq_one_letter_code
_entity_poly.pdbx_strand_id
1 'polypeptide(L)'
;MSTEGRENGDGVRAASGELGRLRRFAGPPNEFWPAFLAATAGLTGARQVVLLLKSGPTAAEWKKLSQWSADGSPDRYSVAFGQQLASWADRGAKTGGVVETLDGVAGPDARHFALATSLQLPKADDNCVVALLLSGVSAAQAREALLRIQLVADT
;
A
#
# COMPACT_ATOMS: atom_id res chain seq x y z
N MET A 1 -12.78 7.06 27.95
CA MET A 1 -12.83 6.43 26.61
C MET A 1 -11.52 6.74 25.90
N SER A 2 -10.51 5.86 26.00
CA SER A 2 -9.17 6.10 25.44
C SER A 2 -8.47 4.79 25.03
N THR A 3 -9.21 3.79 24.56
CA THR A 3 -8.68 2.49 24.13
C THR A 3 -8.22 2.48 22.67
N GLU A 4 -8.92 3.17 21.76
CA GLU A 4 -8.60 3.19 20.32
C GLU A 4 -7.20 3.74 19.99
N GLY A 5 -6.71 4.73 20.75
CA GLY A 5 -5.38 5.30 20.52
C GLY A 5 -4.23 4.36 20.88
N ARG A 6 -4.44 3.44 21.83
CA ARG A 6 -3.42 2.50 22.29
C ARG A 6 -3.32 1.29 21.38
N GLU A 7 -4.46 0.75 20.96
CA GLU A 7 -4.55 -0.38 20.04
C GLU A 7 -3.91 -0.06 18.67
N ASN A 8 -4.14 1.15 18.18
CA ASN A 8 -3.54 1.61 16.92
C ASN A 8 -2.01 1.78 17.04
N GLY A 9 -1.51 2.27 18.19
CA GLY A 9 -0.08 2.43 18.44
C GLY A 9 0.66 1.10 18.57
N ASP A 10 0.04 0.10 19.21
CA ASP A 10 0.61 -1.24 19.36
C ASP A 10 0.64 -2.00 18.01
N GLY A 11 -0.41 -1.85 17.19
CA GLY A 11 -0.47 -2.40 15.83
C GLY A 11 0.63 -1.84 14.92
N VAL A 12 0.83 -0.52 14.93
CA VAL A 12 1.91 0.14 14.17
C VAL A 12 3.29 -0.36 14.60
N ARG A 13 3.54 -0.48 15.91
CA ARG A 13 4.81 -1.00 16.43
C ARG A 13 5.07 -2.45 16.01
N ALA A 14 4.05 -3.30 16.07
CA ALA A 14 4.15 -4.68 15.62
C ALA A 14 4.48 -4.75 14.12
N ALA A 15 3.79 -3.97 13.30
CA ALA A 15 4.02 -3.88 11.87
C ALA A 15 5.44 -3.38 11.52
N SER A 16 5.92 -2.32 12.18
CA SER A 16 7.30 -1.84 12.00
C SER A 16 8.34 -2.88 12.44
N GLY A 17 8.08 -3.59 13.54
CA GLY A 17 8.92 -4.70 13.98
C GLY A 17 9.02 -5.81 12.96
N GLU A 18 7.88 -6.17 12.33
CA GLU A 18 7.83 -7.19 11.28
C GLU A 18 8.57 -6.77 10.01
N LEU A 19 8.37 -5.52 9.56
CA LEU A 19 9.13 -4.96 8.43
C LEU A 19 10.64 -4.97 8.70
N GLY A 20 11.06 -4.68 9.94
CA GLY A 20 12.47 -4.79 10.36
C GLY A 20 13.01 -6.23 10.39
N ARG A 21 12.16 -7.25 10.62
CA ARG A 21 12.54 -8.66 10.43
C ARG A 21 12.66 -9.00 8.94
N LEU A 22 11.71 -8.55 8.13
CA LEU A 22 11.66 -8.82 6.69
C LEU A 22 12.88 -8.25 5.94
N ARG A 23 13.47 -7.14 6.39
CA ARG A 23 14.74 -6.63 5.84
C ARG A 23 15.90 -7.63 5.90
N ARG A 24 15.84 -8.62 6.79
CA ARG A 24 16.84 -9.70 6.94
C ARG A 24 16.33 -11.05 6.44
N PHE A 25 15.19 -11.08 5.77
CA PHE A 25 14.59 -12.30 5.27
C PHE A 25 15.46 -12.91 4.16
N ALA A 26 15.76 -14.19 4.28
CA ALA A 26 16.56 -14.96 3.32
C ALA A 26 15.79 -16.17 2.73
N GLY A 27 14.48 -16.23 2.97
CA GLY A 27 13.61 -17.29 2.45
C GLY A 27 13.10 -17.00 1.03
N PRO A 28 12.15 -17.80 0.55
CA PRO A 28 11.67 -17.68 -0.82
C PRO A 28 10.70 -16.49 -1.03
N PRO A 29 10.65 -15.89 -2.24
CA PRO A 29 9.82 -14.72 -2.51
C PRO A 29 8.31 -14.91 -2.25
N ASN A 30 7.80 -16.14 -2.43
CA ASN A 30 6.39 -16.49 -2.20
C ASN A 30 5.98 -16.43 -0.73
N GLU A 31 6.92 -16.42 0.22
CA GLU A 31 6.68 -16.17 1.64
C GLU A 31 6.92 -14.70 2.00
N PHE A 32 7.94 -14.08 1.38
CA PHE A 32 8.29 -12.69 1.62
C PHE A 32 7.17 -11.72 1.26
N TRP A 33 6.64 -11.79 0.03
CA TRP A 33 5.68 -10.78 -0.46
C TRP A 33 4.38 -10.77 0.33
N PRO A 34 3.73 -11.90 0.64
CA PRO A 34 2.55 -11.89 1.49
C PRO A 34 2.80 -11.30 2.88
N ALA A 35 3.93 -11.63 3.53
CA ALA A 35 4.29 -11.09 4.84
C ALA A 35 4.54 -9.58 4.79
N PHE A 36 5.24 -9.11 3.75
CA PHE A 36 5.46 -7.69 3.50
C PHE A 36 4.14 -6.92 3.34
N LEU A 37 3.19 -7.45 2.55
CA LEU A 37 1.90 -6.79 2.34
C LEU A 37 1.04 -6.78 3.61
N ALA A 38 1.06 -7.85 4.40
CA ALA A 38 0.37 -7.89 5.69
C ALA A 38 0.94 -6.87 6.69
N ALA A 39 2.27 -6.78 6.79
CA ALA A 39 2.92 -5.78 7.65
C ALA A 39 2.67 -4.35 7.15
N THR A 40 2.68 -4.13 5.83
CA THR A 40 2.29 -2.85 5.22
C THR A 40 0.86 -2.49 5.58
N ALA A 41 -0.08 -3.43 5.48
CA ALA A 41 -1.48 -3.19 5.86
C ALA A 41 -1.62 -2.81 7.34
N GLY A 42 -0.90 -3.48 8.24
CA GLY A 42 -0.88 -3.14 9.66
C GLY A 42 -0.29 -1.77 9.96
N LEU A 43 0.72 -1.34 9.19
CA LEU A 43 1.35 -0.03 9.35
C LEU A 43 0.44 1.12 8.92
N THR A 44 -0.31 0.92 7.84
CA THR A 44 -1.12 1.97 7.20
C THR A 44 -2.60 1.90 7.55
N GLY A 45 -3.05 0.81 8.17
CA GLY A 45 -4.48 0.52 8.35
C GLY A 45 -5.20 0.21 7.03
N ALA A 46 -4.49 -0.31 6.03
CA ALA A 46 -5.08 -0.59 4.72
C ALA A 46 -6.00 -1.81 4.77
N ARG A 47 -7.11 -1.73 4.05
CA ARG A 47 -8.03 -2.85 3.86
C ARG A 47 -7.57 -3.79 2.75
N GLN A 48 -6.88 -3.24 1.76
CA GLN A 48 -6.29 -4.00 0.67
C GLN A 48 -4.94 -3.39 0.30
N VAL A 49 -3.97 -4.26 0.02
CA VAL A 49 -2.63 -3.88 -0.43
C VAL A 49 -2.28 -4.75 -1.63
N VAL A 50 -1.85 -4.13 -2.72
CA VAL A 50 -1.48 -4.81 -3.97
C VAL A 50 -0.08 -4.41 -4.36
N LEU A 51 0.74 -5.41 -4.69
CA LEU A 51 2.07 -5.21 -5.22
C LEU A 51 2.05 -5.38 -6.73
N LEU A 52 2.53 -4.36 -7.43
CA LEU A 52 2.58 -4.29 -8.88
C LEU A 52 4.03 -4.21 -9.34
N LEU A 53 4.35 -4.93 -10.41
CA LEU A 53 5.67 -4.97 -11.02
C LEU A 53 5.55 -4.69 -12.52
N LYS A 54 6.43 -3.83 -13.02
CA LYS A 54 6.62 -3.57 -14.44
C LYS A 54 8.08 -3.88 -14.76
N SER A 55 8.29 -5.02 -15.43
CA SER A 55 9.62 -5.59 -15.63
C SER A 55 10.36 -4.92 -16.79
N GLY A 56 11.35 -4.11 -16.47
CA GLY A 56 12.11 -3.35 -17.46
C GLY A 56 11.43 -2.06 -17.93
N PRO A 57 12.21 -1.14 -18.52
CA PRO A 57 11.74 0.20 -18.92
C PRO A 57 10.75 0.17 -20.09
N THR A 58 10.72 -0.92 -20.87
CA THR A 58 9.88 -1.07 -22.06
C THR A 58 8.64 -1.93 -21.84
N ALA A 59 8.47 -2.53 -20.64
CA ALA A 59 7.25 -3.28 -20.37
C ALA A 59 6.03 -2.37 -20.52
N ALA A 60 5.03 -2.83 -21.26
CA ALA A 60 3.80 -2.07 -21.46
C ALA A 60 2.85 -2.16 -20.27
N GLU A 61 2.90 -3.27 -19.52
CA GLU A 61 1.84 -3.64 -18.57
C GLU A 61 2.36 -3.89 -17.16
N TRP A 62 1.56 -3.45 -16.18
CA TRP A 62 1.74 -3.78 -14.77
C TRP A 62 1.25 -5.20 -14.49
N LYS A 63 2.08 -6.01 -13.86
CA LYS A 63 1.73 -7.35 -13.38
C LYS A 63 1.52 -7.33 -11.87
N LYS A 64 0.45 -7.95 -11.41
CA LYS A 64 0.22 -8.16 -9.97
C LYS A 64 1.15 -9.25 -9.46
N LEU A 65 2.09 -8.88 -8.59
CA LEU A 65 3.04 -9.80 -7.99
C LEU A 65 2.43 -10.50 -6.77
N SER A 66 1.73 -9.75 -5.92
CA SER A 66 1.05 -10.26 -4.74
C SER A 66 -0.08 -9.33 -4.30
N GLN A 67 -0.98 -9.84 -3.46
CA GLN A 67 -2.10 -9.09 -2.90
C GLN A 67 -2.40 -9.58 -1.49
N TRP A 68 -2.77 -8.63 -0.63
CA TRP A 68 -3.34 -8.87 0.69
C TRP A 68 -4.66 -8.10 0.83
N SER A 69 -5.64 -8.70 1.50
CA SER A 69 -6.94 -8.07 1.82
C SER A 69 -7.42 -8.52 3.20
N ALA A 70 -8.02 -7.62 3.98
CA ALA A 70 -8.47 -7.90 5.35
C ALA A 70 -9.63 -8.92 5.43
N ASP A 71 -10.62 -8.82 4.53
CA ASP A 71 -11.89 -9.54 4.70
C ASP A 71 -12.33 -10.39 3.49
N GLY A 72 -11.53 -10.41 2.42
CA GLY A 72 -11.81 -11.16 1.17
C GLY A 72 -13.09 -10.79 0.41
N SER A 73 -14.02 -10.06 1.02
CA SER A 73 -15.33 -9.71 0.48
C SER A 73 -15.21 -8.43 -0.37
N PRO A 74 -15.50 -8.49 -1.68
CA PRO A 74 -15.44 -7.32 -2.53
C PRO A 74 -16.55 -6.34 -2.16
N ASP A 75 -16.17 -5.10 -1.86
CA ASP A 75 -17.08 -3.95 -1.83
C ASP A 75 -16.88 -3.08 -3.09
N ARG A 76 -17.75 -2.09 -3.28
CA ARG A 76 -17.67 -1.17 -4.44
C ARG A 76 -16.31 -0.49 -4.56
N TYR A 77 -15.65 -0.22 -3.43
CA TYR A 77 -14.36 0.47 -3.38
C TYR A 77 -13.22 -0.44 -3.74
N SER A 78 -13.28 -1.71 -3.37
CA SER A 78 -12.32 -2.76 -3.75
C SER A 78 -12.39 -3.04 -5.25
N VAL A 79 -13.60 -2.98 -5.83
CA VAL A 79 -13.81 -3.07 -7.29
C VAL A 79 -13.26 -1.85 -8.01
N ALA A 80 -13.64 -0.63 -7.59
CA ALA A 80 -13.10 0.61 -8.15
C ALA A 80 -11.58 0.67 -8.01
N PHE A 81 -11.06 0.19 -6.87
CA PHE A 81 -9.65 0.02 -6.62
C PHE A 81 -8.99 -0.91 -7.65
N GLY A 82 -9.49 -2.14 -7.80
CA GLY A 82 -8.98 -3.09 -8.78
C GLY A 82 -8.94 -2.55 -10.22
N GLN A 83 -9.97 -1.80 -10.63
CA GLN A 83 -10.10 -1.26 -11.99
C GLN A 83 -9.09 -0.16 -12.33
N GLN A 84 -8.60 0.59 -11.34
CA GLN A 84 -7.70 1.73 -11.54
C GLN A 84 -6.25 1.47 -11.08
N LEU A 85 -5.93 0.24 -10.63
CA LEU A 85 -4.61 -0.16 -10.16
C LEU A 85 -3.46 0.27 -11.08
N ALA A 86 -3.58 0.00 -12.39
CA ALA A 86 -2.53 0.35 -13.35
C ALA A 86 -2.30 1.87 -13.44
N SER A 87 -3.38 2.66 -13.41
CA SER A 87 -3.31 4.12 -13.45
C SER A 87 -2.61 4.68 -12.20
N TRP A 88 -2.95 4.19 -11.00
CA TRP A 88 -2.26 4.61 -9.79
C TRP A 88 -0.82 4.13 -9.75
N ALA A 89 -0.51 2.97 -10.31
CA ALA A 89 0.87 2.50 -10.40
C ALA A 89 1.72 3.38 -11.31
N ASP A 90 1.21 3.73 -12.49
CA ASP A 90 1.91 4.66 -13.38
C ASP A 90 2.12 6.02 -12.70
N ARG A 91 1.14 6.52 -11.95
CA ARG A 91 1.26 7.78 -11.22
C ARG A 91 2.25 7.68 -10.06
N GLY A 92 2.13 6.68 -9.20
CA GLY A 92 3.01 6.46 -8.06
C GLY A 92 4.47 6.25 -8.47
N ALA A 93 4.72 5.54 -9.58
CA ALA A 93 6.05 5.41 -10.14
C ALA A 93 6.63 6.74 -10.65
N LYS A 94 5.79 7.62 -11.23
CA LYS A 94 6.22 8.92 -11.78
C LYS A 94 6.40 10.01 -10.72
N THR A 95 5.55 10.04 -9.69
CA THR A 95 5.50 11.13 -8.71
C THR A 95 6.10 10.76 -7.36
N GLY A 96 6.53 9.52 -7.17
CA GLY A 96 7.03 9.00 -5.88
C GLY A 96 5.93 8.72 -4.84
N GLY A 97 4.69 9.12 -5.12
CA GLY A 97 3.57 8.96 -4.20
C GLY A 97 2.30 9.60 -4.74
N VAL A 98 1.16 8.97 -4.50
CA VAL A 98 -0.16 9.50 -4.82
C VAL A 98 -1.15 9.16 -3.72
N VAL A 99 -2.08 10.07 -3.46
CA VAL A 99 -3.28 9.88 -2.62
C VAL A 99 -4.47 10.41 -3.41
N GLU A 100 -5.47 9.57 -3.65
CA GLU A 100 -6.67 9.93 -4.40
C GLU A 100 -7.94 9.45 -3.68
N THR A 101 -9.03 10.20 -3.84
CA THR A 101 -10.34 9.82 -3.32
C THR A 101 -11.01 8.80 -4.25
N LEU A 102 -11.65 7.77 -3.67
CA LEU A 102 -12.48 6.81 -4.40
C LEU A 102 -13.96 7.13 -4.32
N ASP A 103 -14.35 8.09 -3.49
CA ASP A 103 -15.74 8.45 -3.24
C ASP A 103 -16.31 9.37 -4.32
N GLY A 104 -15.47 9.88 -5.24
CA GLY A 104 -15.83 10.97 -6.15
C GLY A 104 -16.11 12.30 -5.44
N VAL A 105 -16.11 12.31 -4.11
CA VAL A 105 -16.19 13.48 -3.25
C VAL A 105 -14.76 13.92 -2.93
N ALA A 106 -14.40 15.11 -3.40
CA ALA A 106 -13.18 15.78 -2.98
C ALA A 106 -13.46 16.58 -1.70
N GLY A 107 -12.47 16.68 -0.81
CA GLY A 107 -12.55 17.51 0.40
C GLY A 107 -12.57 16.71 1.71
N PRO A 108 -12.94 17.36 2.83
CA PRO A 108 -12.79 16.80 4.18
C PRO A 108 -13.69 15.60 4.45
N ASP A 109 -14.77 15.44 3.68
CA ASP A 109 -15.75 14.37 3.85
C ASP A 109 -15.38 13.07 3.13
N ALA A 110 -14.33 13.06 2.31
CA ALA A 110 -13.83 11.84 1.68
C ALA A 110 -13.37 10.84 2.74
N ARG A 111 -13.78 9.57 2.60
CA ARG A 111 -13.50 8.50 3.57
C ARG A 111 -12.75 7.32 2.97
N HIS A 112 -12.72 7.19 1.65
CA HIS A 112 -12.09 6.09 0.95
C HIS A 112 -11.02 6.60 0.02
N PHE A 113 -9.80 6.10 0.20
CA PHE A 113 -8.63 6.61 -0.50
C PHE A 113 -7.83 5.47 -1.15
N ALA A 114 -7.39 5.71 -2.38
CA ALA A 114 -6.35 4.93 -3.04
C ALA A 114 -5.00 5.63 -2.87
N LEU A 115 -3.99 4.87 -2.47
CA LEU A 115 -2.62 5.33 -2.35
C LEU A 115 -1.75 4.49 -3.28
N ALA A 116 -0.68 5.07 -3.81
CA ALA A 116 0.37 4.28 -4.44
C ALA A 116 1.73 4.95 -4.29
N THR A 117 2.78 4.16 -4.10
CA THR A 117 4.17 4.64 -4.04
C THR A 117 5.13 3.61 -4.61
N SER A 118 6.24 4.08 -5.18
CA SER A 118 7.29 3.22 -5.72
C SER A 118 8.06 2.53 -4.60
N LEU A 119 8.51 1.31 -4.83
CA LEU A 119 9.44 0.59 -3.97
C LEU A 119 10.77 0.44 -4.71
N GLN A 120 11.86 0.78 -4.04
CA GLN A 120 13.20 0.55 -4.56
C GLN A 120 13.54 -0.93 -4.46
N LEU A 121 13.65 -1.61 -5.60
CA LEU A 121 14.15 -2.98 -5.67
C LEU A 121 15.61 -2.98 -6.12
N PRO A 122 16.46 -3.93 -5.66
CA PRO A 122 17.86 -4.00 -6.05
C PRO A 122 18.09 -4.19 -7.56
N LYS A 123 17.09 -4.68 -8.30
CA LYS A 123 17.13 -4.76 -9.77
C LYS A 123 16.64 -3.44 -10.35
N ALA A 124 17.59 -2.60 -10.77
CA ALA A 124 17.38 -1.20 -11.13
C ALA A 124 16.40 -0.93 -12.28
N ASP A 125 16.13 -1.92 -13.14
CA ASP A 125 15.27 -1.74 -14.32
C ASP A 125 13.80 -2.06 -14.08
N ASP A 126 13.46 -2.66 -12.94
CA ASP A 126 12.09 -3.04 -12.59
C ASP A 126 11.43 -1.92 -11.77
N ASN A 127 10.28 -1.44 -12.24
CA ASN A 127 9.45 -0.56 -11.41
C ASN A 127 8.54 -1.41 -10.54
N CYS A 128 8.62 -1.22 -9.23
CA CYS A 128 7.73 -1.86 -8.28
C CYS A 128 6.90 -0.79 -7.57
N VAL A 129 5.59 -1.03 -7.46
CA VAL A 129 4.68 -0.12 -6.78
C VAL A 129 3.85 -0.90 -5.78
N VAL A 130 3.73 -0.35 -4.58
CA VAL A 130 2.69 -0.76 -3.62
C VAL A 130 1.50 0.18 -3.76
N ALA A 131 0.32 -0.40 -3.98
CA ALA A 131 -0.95 0.31 -4.00
C ALA A 131 -1.80 -0.12 -2.81
N LEU A 132 -2.46 0.84 -2.16
CA LEU A 132 -3.25 0.60 -0.94
C LEU A 132 -4.64 1.19 -1.05
N LEU A 133 -5.61 0.48 -0.49
CA LEU A 133 -6.97 0.96 -0.26
C LEU A 133 -7.15 1.24 1.23
N LEU A 134 -7.46 2.48 1.58
CA LEU A 134 -7.89 2.88 2.92
C LEU A 134 -9.39 3.17 2.92
N SER A 135 -10.07 2.80 4.01
CA SER A 135 -11.51 2.97 4.16
C SER A 135 -11.84 3.58 5.52
N GLY A 136 -12.81 4.49 5.55
CA GLY A 136 -13.27 5.14 6.78
C GLY A 136 -12.31 6.19 7.35
N VAL A 137 -11.25 6.56 6.64
CA VAL A 137 -10.18 7.46 7.13
C VAL A 137 -10.34 8.88 6.60
N SER A 138 -9.79 9.88 7.27
CA SER A 138 -9.69 11.24 6.75
C SER A 138 -8.55 11.41 5.75
N ALA A 139 -8.59 12.49 4.96
CA ALA A 139 -7.49 12.86 4.05
C ALA A 139 -6.14 13.05 4.77
N ALA A 140 -6.14 13.54 6.02
CA ALA A 140 -4.93 13.67 6.82
C ALA A 140 -4.33 12.30 7.18
N GLN A 141 -5.17 11.37 7.62
CA GLN A 141 -4.74 9.99 7.91
C GLN A 141 -4.25 9.26 6.65
N ALA A 142 -4.87 9.49 5.50
CA ALA A 142 -4.42 8.92 4.24
C ALA A 142 -3.02 9.43 3.83
N ARG A 143 -2.75 10.74 3.99
CA ARG A 143 -1.41 11.30 3.77
C ARG A 143 -0.39 10.76 4.76
N GLU A 144 -0.76 10.64 6.03
CA GLU A 144 0.11 10.04 7.05
C GLU A 144 0.46 8.58 6.71
N ALA A 145 -0.52 7.79 6.26
CA ALA A 145 -0.30 6.43 5.80
C ALA A 145 0.69 6.36 4.62
N LEU A 146 0.60 7.28 3.65
CA LEU A 146 1.57 7.39 2.56
C LEU A 146 2.99 7.67 3.09
N LEU A 147 3.14 8.61 4.03
CA LEU A 147 4.44 8.92 4.63
C LEU A 147 5.02 7.71 5.36
N ARG A 148 4.21 6.97 6.12
CA ARG A 148 4.66 5.77 6.84
C ARG A 148 5.20 4.70 5.88
N ILE A 149 4.54 4.46 4.75
CA ILE A 149 5.03 3.46 3.78
C ILE A 149 6.29 3.95 3.04
N GLN A 150 6.38 5.22 2.68
CA GLN A 150 7.58 5.80 2.06
C GLN A 150 8.81 5.71 2.99
N LEU A 151 8.63 5.99 4.28
CA LEU A 151 9.69 5.84 5.29
C LEU A 151 10.20 4.40 5.40
N VAL A 152 9.34 3.40 5.20
CA VAL A 152 9.73 1.98 5.26
C VAL A 152 10.34 1.52 3.95
N ALA A 153 9.90 2.08 2.83
CA ALA A 153 10.36 1.78 1.48
C ALA A 153 11.76 2.35 1.18
N ASP A 154 12.36 3.12 2.11
CA ASP A 154 13.65 3.80 1.94
C ASP A 154 13.72 4.57 0.59
N THR A 155 12.60 5.19 0.17
CA THR A 155 12.49 5.97 -1.07
C THR A 155 13.09 7.37 -0.96
#